data_AF-A0A3A4ZGK8-F1
#
_entry.id   AF-A0A3A4ZGK8-F1
#
_cell.length_a   1.000
_cell.length_b   1.000
_cell.length_c   1.000
_cell.angle_alpha   90.00
_cell.angle_beta   90.00
_cell.angle_gamma   90.00
#
_symmetry.space_group_name_H-M   'P 1'
#
loop_
_entity.id
_entity.type
_entity.pdbx_description
1 polymer ?
#
loop_
_entity_poly.entity_id
_entity_poly.type
_entity_poly.pdbx_seq_one_letter_code
_entity_poly.pdbx_strand_id
1 'polypeptide(L)'
;MTIKRTLLCLALVALLASPVFSQCTPQPLDGQYSTYAGTLLPGRVSEAWCAGLGPGVPGNMENAESWNGAALGTQWHVWGMAIDAVGAVETARSIDSTGTGWIDYTTNYDGGLFWLSGSGPWGGTPAGFTGFLTYYNVSTRVSYYLGQMIGATSNVFFTGVFDNCPNCAIEYTIANAMFVWRTGMPNQPSPYPAFLCGASGGEYFDACCIMTKIHCNPVGTEPATWGAIKSIYRS
;
A
#
# COMPACT_ATOMS: atom_id res chain seq x y z
N MET A 1 52.06 33.21 31.90
CA MET A 1 50.79 32.67 32.40
C MET A 1 49.72 33.01 31.35
N THR A 2 49.62 32.20 30.30
CA THR A 2 48.93 32.58 29.05
C THR A 2 48.35 31.33 28.38
N ILE A 3 47.33 30.72 28.99
CA ILE A 3 46.60 29.56 28.45
C ILE A 3 45.11 29.74 28.81
N LYS A 4 44.40 30.67 28.16
CA LYS A 4 42.93 30.82 28.34
C LYS A 4 42.14 31.25 27.10
N ARG A 5 42.72 31.26 25.89
CA ARG A 5 42.01 31.72 24.67
C ARG A 5 41.77 30.66 23.59
N THR A 6 42.37 29.48 23.69
CA THR A 6 42.31 28.46 22.61
C THR A 6 41.21 27.42 22.77
N LEU A 7 40.48 27.40 23.90
CA LEU A 7 39.46 26.39 24.21
C LEU A 7 38.03 26.76 23.78
N LEU A 8 37.78 28.00 23.36
CA LEU A 8 36.43 28.45 22.98
C LEU A 8 36.10 28.19 21.49
N CYS A 9 37.09 28.02 20.63
CA CYS A 9 36.85 27.78 19.19
C CYS A 9 36.54 26.31 18.86
N LEU A 10 36.97 25.32 19.67
CA LEU A 10 36.67 23.91 19.40
C LEU A 10 35.22 23.53 19.76
N ALA A 11 34.58 24.24 20.70
CA ALA A 11 33.19 23.96 21.08
C ALA A 11 32.16 24.50 20.07
N LEU A 12 32.52 25.51 19.26
CA LEU A 12 31.62 26.12 18.28
C LEU A 12 31.55 25.36 16.95
N VAL A 13 32.58 24.57 16.61
CA VAL A 13 32.63 23.76 15.37
C VAL A 13 31.86 22.45 15.51
N ALA A 14 31.66 21.94 16.73
CA ALA A 14 30.90 20.71 16.99
C ALA A 14 29.36 20.87 16.90
N LEU A 15 28.86 22.12 16.85
CA LEU A 15 27.41 22.43 16.81
C LEU A 15 26.85 22.61 15.40
N LEU A 16 27.67 22.44 14.34
CA LEU A 16 27.23 22.54 12.95
C LEU A 16 27.15 21.19 12.23
N ALA A 17 27.35 20.08 12.95
CA ALA A 17 26.91 18.77 12.47
C ALA A 17 25.38 18.70 12.58
N SER A 18 24.70 19.53 11.78
CA SER A 18 23.30 19.28 11.43
C SER A 18 23.26 17.83 10.94
N PRO A 19 22.37 16.97 11.45
CA PRO A 19 22.15 15.70 10.80
C PRO A 19 21.70 16.04 9.39
N VAL A 20 22.63 15.92 8.44
CA VAL A 20 22.29 15.83 7.03
C VAL A 20 21.63 14.46 6.96
N PHE A 21 20.33 14.43 7.30
CA PHE A 21 19.50 13.27 7.06
C PHE A 21 19.76 12.90 5.61
N SER A 22 20.28 11.69 5.40
CA SER A 22 20.63 11.18 4.08
C SER A 22 19.39 11.27 3.19
N GLN A 23 19.26 12.38 2.44
CA GLN A 23 18.27 12.51 1.39
C GLN A 23 18.68 11.53 0.31
N CYS A 24 17.79 10.60 0.01
CA CYS A 24 18.05 9.68 -1.07
C CYS A 24 18.06 10.44 -2.39
N THR A 25 18.96 10.06 -3.29
CA THR A 25 19.11 10.73 -4.58
C THR A 25 18.96 9.69 -5.71
N PRO A 26 17.95 9.82 -6.58
CA PRO A 26 16.83 10.76 -6.50
C PRO A 26 15.88 10.42 -5.34
N GLN A 27 15.17 11.42 -4.84
CA GLN A 27 14.06 11.26 -3.91
C GLN A 27 12.74 11.20 -4.71
N PRO A 28 11.76 10.36 -4.35
CA PRO A 28 10.45 10.44 -4.97
C PRO A 28 9.80 11.79 -4.64
N LEU A 29 9.06 12.36 -5.59
CA LEU A 29 8.38 13.64 -5.39
C LEU A 29 7.25 13.48 -4.37
N ASP A 30 7.21 14.41 -3.41
CA ASP A 30 6.09 14.54 -2.49
C ASP A 30 4.83 14.90 -3.27
N GLY A 31 3.72 14.21 -2.99
CA GLY A 31 2.49 14.45 -3.73
C GLY A 31 1.38 13.47 -3.43
N GLN A 32 0.22 13.78 -4.01
CA GLN A 32 -0.94 12.92 -4.05
C GLN A 32 -1.24 12.58 -5.50
N TYR A 33 -1.35 11.28 -5.78
CA TYR A 33 -1.59 10.73 -7.10
C TYR A 33 -2.87 9.91 -7.06
N SER A 34 -3.69 9.97 -8.11
CA SER A 34 -4.92 9.18 -8.14
C SER A 34 -5.35 8.81 -9.55
N THR A 35 -6.16 7.77 -9.63
CA THR A 35 -6.86 7.36 -10.86
C THR A 35 -7.83 8.44 -11.33
N TYR A 36 -8.51 9.12 -10.39
CA TYR A 36 -9.43 10.21 -10.71
C TYR A 36 -8.73 11.42 -11.35
N ALA A 37 -7.53 11.76 -10.86
CA ALA A 37 -6.73 12.84 -11.42
C ALA A 37 -5.95 12.45 -12.69
N GLY A 38 -6.05 11.19 -13.14
CA GLY A 38 -5.30 10.68 -14.30
C GLY A 38 -3.79 10.56 -14.09
N THR A 39 -3.29 10.75 -12.87
CA THR A 39 -1.86 10.63 -12.56
C THR A 39 -1.46 9.21 -12.19
N LEU A 40 -2.43 8.37 -11.80
CA LEU A 40 -2.21 6.98 -11.43
C LEU A 40 -3.06 6.06 -12.31
N LEU A 41 -2.49 4.96 -12.78
CA LEU A 41 -3.21 3.95 -13.53
C LEU A 41 -4.08 3.09 -12.60
N PRO A 42 -5.24 2.58 -13.06
CA PRO A 42 -5.95 1.52 -12.37
C PRO A 42 -5.09 0.25 -12.33
N GLY A 43 -5.57 -0.77 -11.63
CA GLY A 43 -4.80 -2.00 -11.43
C GLY A 43 -5.59 -3.27 -11.71
N ARG A 44 -4.84 -4.36 -11.78
CA ARG A 44 -5.36 -5.74 -11.70
C ARG A 44 -4.67 -6.44 -10.55
N VAL A 45 -5.41 -7.31 -9.88
CA VAL A 45 -4.97 -7.99 -8.66
C VAL A 45 -5.19 -9.48 -8.81
N SER A 46 -4.30 -10.27 -8.22
CA SER A 46 -4.50 -11.69 -8.00
C SER A 46 -4.22 -12.09 -6.54
N GLU A 47 -5.16 -12.81 -5.94
CA GLU A 47 -4.95 -13.51 -4.67
C GLU A 47 -4.63 -14.98 -5.00
N ALA A 48 -3.44 -15.44 -4.65
CA ALA A 48 -2.99 -16.82 -4.84
C ALA A 48 -3.40 -17.70 -3.66
N TRP A 49 -4.06 -18.83 -3.94
CA TRP A 49 -4.40 -19.83 -2.91
C TRP A 49 -3.23 -20.77 -2.67
N CYS A 50 -2.23 -20.31 -1.91
CA CYS A 50 -0.95 -20.99 -1.77
C CYS A 50 -1.05 -22.42 -1.22
N ALA A 51 -2.02 -22.67 -0.34
CA ALA A 51 -2.30 -24.01 0.20
C ALA A 51 -3.39 -24.77 -0.59
N GLY A 52 -3.98 -24.16 -1.63
CA GLY A 52 -5.09 -24.73 -2.39
C GLY A 52 -6.41 -24.82 -1.61
N LEU A 53 -6.54 -24.07 -0.51
CA LEU A 53 -7.67 -24.15 0.42
C LEU A 53 -8.78 -23.11 0.16
N GLY A 54 -8.61 -22.25 -0.85
CA GLY A 54 -9.56 -21.18 -1.17
C GLY A 54 -9.14 -19.81 -0.62
N PRO A 55 -10.02 -18.81 -0.70
CA PRO A 55 -9.73 -17.42 -0.34
C PRO A 55 -9.65 -17.21 1.17
N GLY A 56 -8.96 -16.15 1.60
CA GLY A 56 -8.96 -15.71 3.00
C GLY A 56 -8.19 -16.61 3.98
N VAL A 57 -7.40 -17.56 3.47
CA VAL A 57 -6.65 -18.53 4.26
C VAL A 57 -5.25 -17.99 4.58
N PRO A 58 -4.72 -18.18 5.82
CA PRO A 58 -3.36 -17.84 6.16
C PRO A 58 -2.33 -18.31 5.13
N GLY A 59 -1.42 -17.42 4.77
CA GLY A 59 -0.37 -17.68 3.79
C GLY A 59 -0.77 -17.51 2.32
N ASN A 60 -2.04 -17.27 1.99
CA ASN A 60 -2.41 -16.82 0.65
C ASN A 60 -1.70 -15.50 0.34
N MET A 61 -1.28 -15.30 -0.91
CA MET A 61 -0.43 -14.16 -1.29
C MET A 61 -1.08 -13.28 -2.34
N GLU A 62 -0.92 -11.97 -2.20
CA GLU A 62 -1.47 -10.98 -3.12
C GLU A 62 -0.40 -10.46 -4.10
N ASN A 63 -0.86 -10.15 -5.32
CA ASN A 63 -0.06 -9.55 -6.37
C ASN A 63 -0.92 -8.54 -7.16
N ALA A 64 -0.53 -7.27 -7.14
CA ALA A 64 -1.28 -6.18 -7.75
C ALA A 64 -0.39 -5.34 -8.67
N GLU A 65 -0.78 -5.19 -9.93
CA GLU A 65 -0.03 -4.45 -10.93
C GLU A 65 -0.90 -3.39 -11.60
N SER A 66 -0.31 -2.23 -11.91
CA SER A 66 -0.94 -1.20 -12.73
C SER A 66 -1.32 -1.75 -14.10
N TRP A 67 -2.46 -1.34 -14.65
CA TRP A 67 -2.95 -1.77 -15.96
C TRP A 67 -3.22 -0.55 -16.86
N ASN A 68 -2.53 -0.49 -18.01
CA ASN A 68 -2.67 0.61 -18.97
C ASN A 68 -3.60 0.29 -20.16
N GLY A 69 -4.29 -0.85 -20.14
CA GLY A 69 -5.11 -1.35 -21.27
C GLY A 69 -4.37 -2.28 -22.24
N ALA A 70 -3.04 -2.40 -22.14
CA ALA A 70 -2.22 -3.26 -23.00
C ALA A 70 -1.20 -4.11 -22.22
N ALA A 71 -0.58 -3.57 -21.18
CA ALA A 71 0.44 -4.24 -20.36
C ALA A 71 0.21 -4.01 -18.86
N LEU A 72 0.57 -5.01 -18.07
CA LEU A 72 0.62 -4.95 -16.61
C LEU A 72 1.95 -4.32 -16.15
N GLY A 73 1.99 -3.81 -14.92
CA GLY A 73 3.21 -3.42 -14.23
C GLY A 73 3.94 -2.22 -14.86
N THR A 74 3.25 -1.37 -15.63
CA THR A 74 3.92 -0.26 -16.33
C THR A 74 4.17 0.98 -15.47
N GLN A 75 3.49 1.10 -14.32
CA GLN A 75 3.57 2.28 -13.46
C GLN A 75 3.80 1.91 -11.99
N TRP A 76 3.10 0.91 -11.47
CA TRP A 76 3.25 0.47 -10.09
C TRP A 76 3.03 -1.05 -9.99
N HIS A 77 3.63 -1.66 -8.96
CA HIS A 77 3.51 -3.07 -8.63
C HIS A 77 3.60 -3.22 -7.10
N VAL A 78 2.73 -4.01 -6.50
CA VAL A 78 2.73 -4.35 -5.07
C VAL A 78 2.52 -5.85 -4.95
N TRP A 79 3.40 -6.56 -4.24
CA TRP A 79 3.36 -8.02 -4.23
C TRP A 79 3.97 -8.64 -2.97
N GLY A 80 3.68 -9.93 -2.77
CA GLY A 80 4.38 -10.77 -1.80
C GLY A 80 3.95 -10.57 -0.35
N MET A 81 2.89 -9.81 -0.12
CA MET A 81 2.18 -9.79 1.16
C MET A 81 1.39 -11.10 1.29
N ALA A 82 1.43 -11.70 2.48
CA ALA A 82 0.75 -12.95 2.77
C ALA A 82 -0.30 -12.73 3.86
N ILE A 83 -1.49 -13.34 3.72
CA ILE A 83 -2.50 -13.32 4.78
C ILE A 83 -1.85 -13.84 6.07
N ASP A 84 -2.02 -13.07 7.15
CA ASP A 84 -1.40 -13.39 8.44
C ASP A 84 -1.92 -14.72 9.03
N ALA A 85 -1.38 -15.11 10.18
CA ALA A 85 -1.78 -16.35 10.85
C ALA A 85 -3.25 -16.38 11.32
N VAL A 86 -3.94 -15.23 11.38
CA VAL A 86 -5.34 -15.14 11.80
C VAL A 86 -6.27 -15.50 10.65
N GLY A 87 -5.92 -15.13 9.42
CA GLY A 87 -6.79 -15.31 8.27
C GLY A 87 -7.83 -14.19 8.13
N ALA A 88 -8.76 -14.36 7.18
CA ALA A 88 -9.89 -13.45 7.04
C ALA A 88 -10.83 -13.58 8.24
N VAL A 89 -11.13 -12.45 8.90
CA VAL A 89 -12.02 -12.38 10.06
C VAL A 89 -13.36 -11.80 9.64
N GLU A 90 -14.45 -12.53 9.86
CA GLU A 90 -15.80 -12.02 9.67
C GLU A 90 -16.10 -10.88 10.67
N THR A 91 -16.46 -9.71 10.18
CA THR A 91 -16.74 -8.52 10.99
C THR A 91 -18.22 -8.16 11.03
N ALA A 92 -18.97 -8.51 10.00
CA ALA A 92 -20.42 -8.35 9.96
C ALA A 92 -21.06 -9.32 8.96
N ARG A 93 -22.34 -9.62 9.15
CA ARG A 93 -23.12 -10.45 8.23
C ARG A 93 -24.58 -10.03 8.16
N SER A 94 -25.17 -10.19 7.00
CA SER A 94 -26.62 -10.09 6.79
C SER A 94 -27.01 -11.11 5.73
N ILE A 95 -27.41 -12.31 6.17
CA ILE A 95 -27.83 -13.43 5.32
C ILE A 95 -29.23 -13.85 5.74
N ASP A 96 -30.15 -13.96 4.79
CA ASP A 96 -31.52 -14.42 5.03
C ASP A 96 -31.63 -15.96 5.12
N SER A 97 -32.83 -16.46 5.35
CA SER A 97 -33.09 -17.91 5.45
C SER A 97 -32.85 -18.68 4.15
N THR A 98 -32.74 -18.00 3.01
CA THR A 98 -32.43 -18.60 1.71
C THR A 98 -30.93 -18.64 1.42
N GLY A 99 -30.10 -18.02 2.27
CA GLY A 99 -28.67 -17.86 2.02
C GLY A 99 -28.34 -16.67 1.11
N THR A 100 -29.28 -15.73 0.93
CA THR A 100 -29.07 -14.52 0.14
C THR A 100 -28.67 -13.37 1.07
N GLY A 101 -27.69 -12.56 0.65
CA GLY A 101 -27.22 -11.42 1.42
C GLY A 101 -25.72 -11.20 1.30
N TRP A 102 -25.05 -10.81 2.38
CA TRP A 102 -23.61 -10.53 2.37
C TRP A 102 -22.91 -10.88 3.69
N ILE A 103 -21.58 -11.02 3.61
CA ILE A 103 -20.67 -11.15 4.74
C ILE A 103 -19.49 -10.20 4.52
N ASP A 104 -19.14 -9.43 5.55
CA ASP A 104 -17.98 -8.55 5.58
C ASP A 104 -16.83 -9.25 6.31
N TYR A 105 -15.65 -9.16 5.72
CA TYR A 105 -14.40 -9.66 6.25
C TYR A 105 -13.38 -8.54 6.36
N THR A 106 -12.50 -8.66 7.35
CA THR A 106 -11.27 -7.89 7.43
C THR A 106 -10.09 -8.87 7.47
N THR A 107 -9.10 -8.63 6.65
CA THR A 107 -7.92 -9.48 6.49
C THR A 107 -6.67 -8.62 6.63
N ASN A 108 -5.78 -9.00 7.53
CA ASN A 108 -4.45 -8.40 7.65
C ASN A 108 -3.42 -9.26 6.93
N TYR A 109 -2.38 -8.60 6.43
CA TYR A 109 -1.31 -9.26 5.70
C TYR A 109 0.04 -8.88 6.31
N ASP A 110 0.95 -9.84 6.28
CA ASP A 110 2.34 -9.69 6.68
C ASP A 110 3.25 -9.51 5.46
N GLY A 111 4.28 -8.68 5.63
CA GLY A 111 5.31 -8.45 4.62
C GLY A 111 4.81 -7.70 3.38
N GLY A 112 5.45 -7.97 2.25
CA GLY A 112 5.15 -7.35 0.96
C GLY A 112 6.12 -6.26 0.55
N LEU A 113 6.21 -6.09 -0.76
CA LEU A 113 7.09 -5.17 -1.46
C LEU A 113 6.26 -4.29 -2.39
N PHE A 114 6.81 -3.14 -2.73
CA PHE A 114 6.27 -2.32 -3.80
C PHE A 114 7.38 -1.80 -4.72
N TRP A 115 6.97 -1.47 -5.93
CA TRP A 115 7.76 -0.80 -6.94
C TRP A 115 6.94 0.28 -7.62
N LEU A 116 7.59 1.40 -7.90
CA LEU A 116 7.06 2.57 -8.58
C LEU A 116 7.97 2.94 -9.75
N SER A 117 7.45 2.93 -10.98
CA SER A 117 8.20 3.29 -12.19
C SER A 117 8.80 4.70 -12.10
N GLY A 118 10.07 4.88 -12.47
CA GLY A 118 10.68 6.20 -12.44
C GLY A 118 10.23 7.15 -13.56
N SER A 119 9.53 6.64 -14.57
CA SER A 119 8.79 7.48 -15.53
C SER A 119 7.39 7.88 -15.02
N GLY A 120 7.03 7.46 -13.81
CA GLY A 120 5.80 7.84 -13.14
C GLY A 120 5.77 9.31 -12.70
N PRO A 121 4.62 9.80 -12.22
CA PRO A 121 4.42 11.21 -11.85
C PRO A 121 5.21 11.63 -10.59
N TRP A 122 5.76 10.68 -9.85
CA TRP A 122 6.66 10.90 -8.71
C TRP A 122 8.14 11.07 -9.12
N GLY A 123 8.45 11.01 -10.43
CA GLY A 123 9.81 11.11 -10.97
C GLY A 123 10.68 9.88 -10.66
N GLY A 124 12.00 10.02 -10.79
CA GLY A 124 12.96 8.98 -10.39
C GLY A 124 13.98 8.59 -11.47
N THR A 125 14.76 7.54 -11.18
CA THR A 125 15.67 6.93 -12.17
C THR A 125 14.91 5.95 -13.06
N PRO A 126 15.44 5.53 -14.23
CA PRO A 126 14.79 4.50 -15.05
C PRO A 126 14.45 3.19 -14.32
N ALA A 127 15.18 2.85 -13.25
CA ALA A 127 14.88 1.66 -12.43
C ALA A 127 13.63 1.84 -11.54
N GLY A 128 13.20 3.08 -11.31
CA GLY A 128 12.13 3.41 -10.40
C GLY A 128 12.54 3.41 -8.94
N PHE A 129 11.55 3.31 -8.07
CA PHE A 129 11.69 3.22 -6.63
C PHE A 129 11.14 1.88 -6.16
N THR A 130 11.79 1.30 -5.15
CA THR A 130 11.32 0.11 -4.45
C THR A 130 11.17 0.39 -2.97
N GLY A 131 10.46 -0.49 -2.29
CA GLY A 131 10.35 -0.46 -0.84
C GLY A 131 9.59 -1.64 -0.31
N PHE A 132 9.38 -1.65 1.01
CA PHE A 132 8.61 -2.68 1.69
C PHE A 132 7.39 -2.08 2.38
N LEU A 133 6.36 -2.90 2.53
CA LEU A 133 5.15 -2.53 3.23
C LEU A 133 5.34 -2.67 4.73
N THR A 134 4.80 -1.72 5.48
CA THR A 134 4.79 -1.71 6.94
C THR A 134 3.42 -2.08 7.50
N TYR A 135 2.36 -1.94 6.70
CA TYR A 135 1.00 -2.31 7.03
C TYR A 135 0.22 -2.57 5.75
N TYR A 136 -0.61 -3.61 5.73
CA TYR A 136 -1.52 -3.91 4.63
C TYR A 136 -2.79 -4.57 5.16
N ASN A 137 -3.94 -3.98 4.84
CA ASN A 137 -5.25 -4.45 5.28
C ASN A 137 -6.26 -4.40 4.14
N VAL A 138 -7.10 -5.44 4.10
CA VAL A 138 -8.18 -5.57 3.13
C VAL A 138 -9.49 -5.74 3.89
N SER A 139 -10.49 -4.94 3.54
CA SER A 139 -11.87 -5.12 3.98
C SER A 139 -12.72 -5.54 2.80
N THR A 140 -13.28 -6.75 2.84
CA THR A 140 -14.00 -7.38 1.73
C THR A 140 -15.44 -7.63 2.09
N ARG A 141 -16.38 -7.19 1.24
CA ARG A 141 -17.78 -7.63 1.28
C ARG A 141 -18.01 -8.71 0.24
N VAL A 142 -18.38 -9.90 0.67
CA VAL A 142 -18.78 -11.01 -0.20
C VAL A 142 -20.30 -11.07 -0.28
N SER A 143 -20.84 -11.07 -1.49
CA SER A 143 -22.28 -11.15 -1.75
C SER A 143 -22.68 -12.56 -2.14
N TYR A 144 -23.80 -13.03 -1.59
CA TYR A 144 -24.36 -14.36 -1.78
C TYR A 144 -25.77 -14.30 -2.33
N TYR A 145 -26.11 -15.26 -3.19
CA TYR A 145 -27.46 -15.53 -3.68
C TYR A 145 -27.73 -17.02 -3.57
N LEU A 146 -28.78 -17.39 -2.83
CA LEU A 146 -29.12 -18.80 -2.56
C LEU A 146 -27.94 -19.63 -2.01
N GLY A 147 -27.13 -19.03 -1.12
CA GLY A 147 -25.95 -19.67 -0.53
C GLY A 147 -24.71 -19.74 -1.45
N GLN A 148 -24.80 -19.25 -2.69
CA GLN A 148 -23.68 -19.20 -3.63
C GLN A 148 -23.08 -17.79 -3.65
N MET A 149 -21.75 -17.69 -3.58
CA MET A 149 -21.07 -16.41 -3.80
C MET A 149 -21.31 -15.94 -5.24
N ILE A 150 -21.79 -14.71 -5.39
CA ILE A 150 -22.03 -14.06 -6.68
C ILE A 150 -21.06 -12.90 -6.97
N GLY A 151 -20.32 -12.44 -5.95
CA GLY A 151 -19.30 -11.42 -6.13
C GLY A 151 -18.65 -11.02 -4.81
N ALA A 152 -17.57 -10.27 -4.92
CA ALA A 152 -16.92 -9.61 -3.81
C ALA A 152 -16.46 -8.21 -4.21
N THR A 153 -16.40 -7.32 -3.23
CA THR A 153 -15.83 -5.98 -3.37
C THR A 153 -14.95 -5.69 -2.18
N SER A 154 -13.75 -5.19 -2.42
CA SER A 154 -12.79 -4.92 -1.37
C SER A 154 -12.31 -3.48 -1.37
N ASN A 155 -12.03 -2.99 -0.17
CA ASN A 155 -11.27 -1.77 0.08
C ASN A 155 -9.91 -2.19 0.62
N VAL A 156 -8.84 -1.61 0.08
CA VAL A 156 -7.47 -1.92 0.48
C VAL A 156 -6.83 -0.65 1.02
N PHE A 157 -6.11 -0.77 2.12
CA PHE A 157 -5.25 0.28 2.65
C PHE A 157 -3.89 -0.30 3.00
N PHE A 158 -2.82 0.38 2.59
CA PHE A 158 -1.48 0.02 2.99
C PHE A 158 -0.57 1.23 3.17
N THR A 159 0.47 1.02 3.98
CA THR A 159 1.60 1.94 4.10
C THR A 159 2.91 1.21 3.84
N GLY A 160 3.92 1.95 3.40
CA GLY A 160 5.25 1.41 3.17
C GLY A 160 6.33 2.46 3.31
N VAL A 161 7.57 2.00 3.31
CA VAL A 161 8.77 2.86 3.33
C VAL A 161 9.65 2.52 2.14
N PHE A 162 10.30 3.55 1.60
CA PHE A 162 11.13 3.42 0.42
C PHE A 162 12.52 2.89 0.75
N ASP A 163 13.04 1.99 -0.08
CA ASP A 163 14.41 1.50 0.02
C ASP A 163 15.40 2.65 -0.15
N ASN A 164 16.41 2.69 0.70
CA ASN A 164 17.45 3.73 0.73
C ASN A 164 16.92 5.16 0.96
N CYS A 165 15.62 5.33 1.24
CA CYS A 165 14.94 6.59 1.49
C CYS A 165 14.12 6.51 2.81
N PRO A 166 14.75 6.29 3.98
CA PRO A 166 14.02 5.98 5.21
C PRO A 166 13.11 7.11 5.73
N ASN A 167 13.28 8.34 5.23
CA ASN A 167 12.41 9.47 5.56
C ASN A 167 11.20 9.60 4.62
N CYS A 168 11.14 8.78 3.57
CA CYS A 168 10.03 8.69 2.65
C CYS A 168 9.11 7.52 3.03
N ALA A 169 7.83 7.82 3.12
CA ALA A 169 6.78 6.82 3.22
C ALA A 169 5.75 7.00 2.11
N ILE A 170 5.06 5.90 1.83
CA ILE A 170 3.93 5.82 0.92
C ILE A 170 2.70 5.40 1.71
N GLU A 171 1.59 6.06 1.44
CA GLU A 171 0.25 5.64 1.82
C GLU A 171 -0.52 5.35 0.53
N TYR A 172 -1.28 4.26 0.52
CA TYR A 172 -1.99 3.81 -0.66
C TYR A 172 -3.36 3.28 -0.26
N THR A 173 -4.38 3.69 -1.00
CA THR A 173 -5.77 3.27 -0.78
C THR A 173 -6.39 2.86 -2.10
N ILE A 174 -7.03 1.70 -2.12
CA ILE A 174 -7.90 1.24 -3.21
C ILE A 174 -9.31 1.25 -2.66
N ALA A 175 -10.14 2.18 -3.13
CA ALA A 175 -11.53 2.28 -2.67
C ALA A 175 -12.42 1.19 -3.28
N ASN A 176 -11.99 0.52 -4.36
CA ASN A 176 -12.76 -0.57 -4.94
C ASN A 176 -11.86 -1.56 -5.70
N ALA A 177 -11.78 -2.78 -5.21
CA ALA A 177 -11.33 -3.94 -5.95
C ALA A 177 -12.54 -4.86 -6.20
N MET A 178 -12.89 -5.08 -7.46
CA MET A 178 -14.07 -5.82 -7.86
C MET A 178 -13.69 -7.23 -8.28
N PHE A 179 -14.36 -8.23 -7.73
CA PHE A 179 -14.18 -9.64 -8.12
C PHE A 179 -14.49 -9.85 -9.60
N VAL A 180 -13.59 -10.50 -10.32
CA VAL A 180 -13.72 -10.83 -11.75
C VAL A 180 -13.82 -12.33 -11.98
N TRP A 181 -12.95 -13.10 -11.33
CA TRP A 181 -12.83 -14.53 -11.58
C TRP A 181 -12.21 -15.26 -10.39
N ARG A 182 -12.51 -16.55 -10.24
CA ARG A 182 -11.77 -17.47 -9.36
C ARG A 182 -11.62 -18.85 -9.96
N THR A 183 -10.68 -19.61 -9.44
CA THR A 183 -10.50 -21.02 -9.79
C THR A 183 -11.81 -21.80 -9.65
N GLY A 184 -12.13 -22.57 -10.69
CA GLY A 184 -13.40 -23.30 -10.82
C GLY A 184 -14.46 -22.56 -11.64
N MET A 185 -14.29 -21.26 -11.92
CA MET A 185 -15.14 -20.55 -12.88
C MET A 185 -14.64 -20.75 -14.33
N PRO A 186 -15.54 -20.82 -15.31
CA PRO A 186 -15.15 -20.87 -16.72
C PRO A 186 -14.51 -19.54 -17.17
N ASN A 187 -13.81 -19.57 -18.31
CA ASN A 187 -13.31 -18.38 -19.01
C ASN A 187 -12.41 -17.47 -18.16
N GLN A 188 -11.30 -18.02 -17.65
CA GLN A 188 -10.29 -17.24 -16.93
C GLN A 188 -9.85 -16.03 -17.79
N PRO A 189 -10.01 -14.79 -17.29
CA PRO A 189 -9.69 -13.60 -18.06
C PRO A 189 -8.16 -13.38 -18.12
N SER A 190 -7.72 -12.63 -19.12
CA SER A 190 -6.30 -12.32 -19.35
C SER A 190 -6.15 -10.92 -19.96
N PRO A 191 -5.07 -10.17 -19.66
CA PRO A 191 -3.98 -10.51 -18.72
C PRO A 191 -4.31 -10.19 -17.24
N TYR A 192 -3.84 -10.99 -16.29
CA TYR A 192 -3.84 -10.68 -14.84
C TYR A 192 -2.47 -10.99 -14.25
N PRO A 193 -2.10 -10.36 -13.10
CA PRO A 193 -0.87 -10.69 -12.41
C PRO A 193 -0.82 -12.19 -12.12
N ALA A 194 0.35 -12.80 -12.30
CA ALA A 194 0.53 -14.21 -12.02
C ALA A 194 0.24 -14.53 -10.55
N PHE A 195 -0.29 -15.72 -10.28
CA PHE A 195 -0.38 -16.21 -8.90
C PHE A 195 1.02 -16.43 -8.34
N LEU A 196 1.25 -15.94 -7.13
CA LEU A 196 2.50 -16.13 -6.40
C LEU A 196 2.58 -17.55 -5.83
N CYS A 197 3.63 -17.82 -5.04
CA CYS A 197 3.85 -19.08 -4.31
C CYS A 197 3.77 -20.38 -5.15
N GLY A 198 3.84 -20.28 -6.48
CA GLY A 198 3.65 -21.43 -7.39
C GLY A 198 2.21 -21.96 -7.41
N ALA A 199 1.23 -21.20 -6.92
CA ALA A 199 -0.16 -21.63 -6.90
C ALA A 199 -0.71 -21.75 -8.33
N SER A 200 -1.49 -22.81 -8.56
CA SER A 200 -2.22 -23.03 -9.82
C SER A 200 -3.62 -22.40 -9.82
N GLY A 201 -4.01 -21.75 -8.73
CA GLY A 201 -5.33 -21.20 -8.55
C GLY A 201 -5.39 -20.06 -7.55
N GLY A 202 -6.52 -19.35 -7.58
CA GLY A 202 -6.70 -18.10 -6.87
C GLY A 202 -7.89 -17.31 -7.38
N GLU A 203 -7.91 -16.02 -7.08
CA GLU A 203 -8.94 -15.06 -7.48
C GLU A 203 -8.32 -13.86 -8.20
N TYR A 204 -9.11 -13.23 -9.07
CA TYR A 204 -8.74 -12.04 -9.82
C TYR A 204 -9.69 -10.88 -9.54
N PHE A 205 -9.13 -9.69 -9.41
CA PHE A 205 -9.87 -8.47 -9.16
C PHE A 205 -9.41 -7.32 -10.07
N ASP A 206 -10.35 -6.48 -10.46
CA ASP A 206 -10.04 -5.18 -11.06
C ASP A 206 -9.98 -4.13 -9.95
N ALA A 207 -8.86 -3.43 -9.83
CA ALA A 207 -8.66 -2.36 -8.86
C ALA A 207 -8.85 -1.00 -9.52
N CYS A 208 -9.73 -0.18 -8.96
CA CYS A 208 -9.94 1.18 -9.41
C CYS A 208 -10.05 2.15 -8.22
N CYS A 209 -10.24 3.43 -8.53
CA CYS A 209 -10.43 4.48 -7.53
C CYS A 209 -9.28 4.54 -6.53
N ILE A 210 -8.07 4.40 -7.06
CA ILE A 210 -6.85 4.36 -6.27
C ILE A 210 -6.38 5.78 -5.96
N MET A 211 -5.91 5.97 -4.72
CA MET A 211 -5.16 7.13 -4.27
C MET A 211 -3.83 6.69 -3.65
N THR A 212 -2.76 7.40 -3.99
CA THR A 212 -1.43 7.21 -3.42
C THR A 212 -0.92 8.55 -2.93
N LYS A 213 -0.31 8.57 -1.76
CA LYS A 213 0.35 9.75 -1.22
C LYS A 213 1.79 9.40 -0.87
N ILE A 214 2.74 10.18 -1.36
CA ILE A 214 4.15 10.07 -1.04
C ILE A 214 4.54 11.24 -0.15
N HIS A 215 5.28 10.95 0.91
CA HIS A 215 5.72 11.93 1.89
C HIS A 215 7.15 11.63 2.33
N CYS A 216 8.10 12.46 1.90
CA CYS A 216 9.53 12.42 2.15
C CYS A 216 10.04 13.54 3.04
N ASN A 217 9.34 14.69 3.03
CA ASN A 217 9.59 15.75 3.98
C ASN A 217 8.46 15.72 5.02
N PRO A 218 8.64 15.05 6.17
CA PRO A 218 7.74 15.30 7.28
C PRO A 218 7.84 16.81 7.56
N VAL A 219 6.74 17.53 7.36
CA VAL A 219 6.65 18.95 7.70
C VAL A 219 7.20 19.06 9.12
N GLY A 220 8.25 19.86 9.30
CA GLY A 220 8.89 19.98 10.60
C GLY A 220 7.82 20.21 11.65
N THR A 221 7.67 19.27 12.58
CA THR A 221 6.77 19.50 13.70
C THR A 221 7.43 20.60 14.51
N GLU A 222 6.93 21.83 14.38
CA GLU A 222 7.38 22.89 15.27
C GLU A 222 7.00 22.47 16.69
N PRO A 223 7.95 22.40 17.64
CA PRO A 223 7.63 22.13 19.02
C PRO A 223 6.75 23.27 19.55
N ALA A 224 5.44 23.06 19.54
CA ALA A 224 4.48 23.99 20.12
C ALA A 224 4.37 23.70 21.62
N THR A 225 4.61 24.71 22.45
CA THR A 225 4.24 24.61 23.86
C THR A 225 2.73 24.75 24.02
N TRP A 226 2.17 24.17 25.07
CA TRP A 226 0.75 24.36 25.41
C TRP A 226 0.38 25.86 25.56
N GLY A 227 1.35 26.70 25.92
CA GLY A 227 1.20 28.16 25.96
C GLY A 227 1.00 28.79 24.59
N ALA A 228 1.76 28.35 23.58
CA ALA A 228 1.68 28.86 22.19
C ALA A 228 0.35 28.51 21.51
N ILE A 229 -0.21 27.33 21.80
CA ILE A 229 -1.53 26.93 21.30
C ILE A 229 -2.62 27.81 21.92
N LYS A 230 -2.57 28.05 23.24
CA LYS A 230 -3.56 28.88 23.94
C LYS A 230 -3.60 30.33 23.47
N SER A 231 -2.49 30.91 23.02
CA SER A 231 -2.49 32.28 22.48
C SER A 231 -3.29 32.43 21.19
N ILE A 232 -3.46 31.36 20.41
CA ILE A 232 -4.23 31.39 19.15
C ILE A 232 -5.75 31.49 19.45
N TYR A 233 -6.21 30.93 20.56
CA TYR A 233 -7.63 30.90 20.96
C TYR A 233 -8.06 32.08 21.85
N ARG A 234 -7.20 33.08 22.05
CA ARG A 234 -7.47 34.25 22.90
C ARG A 234 -7.79 35.53 22.13
N SER A 235 -8.07 35.42 20.83
CA SER A 235 -8.57 36.54 20.00
C SER A 235 -9.96 36.97 20.41
#